data_AF-A0A075GF22-F1
#
_entry.id   AF-A0A075GF22-F1
#
_cell.length_a   1.000
_cell.length_b   1.000
_cell.length_c   1.000
_cell.angle_alpha   90.00
_cell.angle_beta   90.00
_cell.angle_gamma   90.00
#
_symmetry.space_group_name_H-M   'P 1'
#
loop_
_entity.id
_entity.type
_entity.pdbx_description
1 polymer ?
#
loop_
_entity_poly.entity_id
_entity_poly.type
_entity_poly.pdbx_seq_one_letter_code
_entity_poly.pdbx_strand_id
1 'polypeptide(L)' 'MVNTGGAWDNAKKLIEMKGERGTEEHKVAIVGDIIGDPYKDTAGPALNTVIKLLSTVSIVFVSAFVAIIAL' A
#
# COMPACT_ATOMS: atom_id res chain seq x y z
N MET A 1 1.47 3.30 5.25
CA MET A 1 1.41 3.32 3.77
C MET A 1 -0.01 3.53 3.29
N VAL A 2 -0.93 2.57 3.50
CA VAL A 2 -2.35 2.71 3.08
C VAL A 2 -3.04 3.92 3.68
N ASN A 3 -2.94 4.12 5.00
CA ASN A 3 -3.60 5.25 5.67
C ASN A 3 -3.11 6.61 5.18
N THR A 4 -1.82 6.73 4.86
CA THR A 4 -1.23 7.99 4.38
C THR A 4 -1.70 8.31 2.97
N GLY A 5 -1.65 7.34 2.04
CA GLY A 5 -2.17 7.57 0.68
C GLY A 5 -3.69 7.80 0.67
N GLY A 6 -4.44 7.09 1.52
CA GLY A 6 -5.87 7.34 1.69
C GLY A 6 -6.18 8.72 2.28
N ALA A 7 -5.33 9.23 3.18
CA ALA A 7 -5.48 10.59 3.70
C ALA A 7 -5.23 11.66 2.61
N TRP A 8 -4.22 11.47 1.75
CA TRP A 8 -3.98 12.39 0.62
C TRP A 8 -5.10 12.37 -0.42
N ASP A 9 -5.66 11.20 -0.75
CA ASP A 9 -6.84 11.09 -1.62
C ASP A 9 -8.07 11.80 -1.02
N ASN A 10 -8.32 11.58 0.28
CA ASN A 10 -9.43 12.22 0.98
C ASN A 10 -9.26 13.74 1.08
N ALA A 11 -8.02 14.22 1.28
CA ALA A 11 -7.73 15.66 1.26
C ALA A 11 -8.01 16.28 -0.12
N LYS A 12 -7.58 15.62 -1.20
CA LYS A 12 -7.91 16.04 -2.58
C LYS A 12 -9.42 16.08 -2.81
N LYS A 13 -10.13 15.00 -2.46
CA LYS A 13 -11.60 14.90 -2.59
C LYS A 13 -12.33 15.97 -1.78
N LEU A 14 -11.84 16.32 -0.58
CA LEU A 14 -12.44 17.38 0.23
C LEU A 14 -12.38 18.74 -0.47
N ILE A 15 -11.25 19.09 -1.10
CA ILE A 15 -11.09 20.33 -1.88
C ILE A 15 -12.02 20.32 -3.09
N GLU A 16 -12.15 19.17 -3.77
CA GLU A 16 -13.09 19.01 -4.88
C GLU A 16 -14.55 19.21 -4.46
N MET A 17 -14.95 18.70 -3.29
CA MET A 17 -16.30 18.85 -2.74
C MET A 17 -16.64 20.29 -2.35
N LYS A 18 -15.63 21.10 -2.01
CA LYS A 18 -15.80 22.54 -1.74
C LYS A 18 -15.95 23.39 -3.02
N GLY A 19 -15.83 22.78 -4.20
CA GLY A 19 -15.90 23.48 -5.49
C GLY A 19 -14.60 24.20 -5.86
N GLU A 20 -13.52 23.98 -5.14
CA GLU A 20 -12.21 24.64 -5.33
C GLU A 20 -11.34 23.90 -6.37
N ARG A 21 -11.97 23.30 -7.39
CA ARG A 21 -11.22 22.60 -8.44
C ARG A 21 -10.43 23.60 -9.29
N GLY A 22 -9.15 23.31 -9.45
CA GLY A 22 -8.24 24.08 -10.30
C GLY A 22 -7.45 25.17 -9.58
N THR A 23 -7.70 25.38 -8.28
CA THR A 23 -6.86 26.25 -7.44
C THR A 23 -5.47 25.64 -7.24
N GLU A 24 -4.53 26.44 -6.73
CA GLU A 24 -3.18 25.95 -6.40
C GLU A 24 -3.23 24.88 -5.30
N GLU A 25 -4.13 25.02 -4.31
CA GLU A 25 -4.35 24.02 -3.26
C GLU A 25 -4.80 22.68 -3.85
N HIS A 26 -5.69 22.70 -4.83
CA HIS A 26 -6.14 21.50 -5.53
C HIS A 26 -5.00 20.82 -6.29
N LYS A 27 -4.14 21.59 -6.97
CA LYS A 27 -2.97 21.04 -7.68
C LYS A 27 -1.97 20.38 -6.72
N VAL A 28 -1.70 21.00 -5.57
CA VAL A 28 -0.82 20.42 -4.54
C VAL A 28 -1.43 19.13 -3.97
N ALA A 29 -2.73 19.11 -3.70
CA ALA A 29 -3.41 17.90 -3.22
C ALA A 29 -3.39 16.76 -4.25
N ILE A 30 -3.50 17.07 -5.55
CA ILE A 30 -3.31 16.09 -6.64
C ILE A 30 -1.91 15.47 -6.57
N VAL A 31 -0.86 16.26 -6.40
CA VAL A 31 0.52 15.72 -6.28
C VAL A 31 0.65 14.80 -5.07
N GLY A 32 0.05 15.16 -3.93
CA GLY A 32 0.03 14.29 -2.75
C GLY A 32 -0.66 12.95 -3.01
N ASP A 33 -1.78 12.95 -3.73
CA ASP A 33 -2.48 11.73 -4.10
C ASP A 33 -1.70 10.87 -5.10
N ILE A 34 -1.05 11.48 -6.11
CA ILE A 34 -0.17 10.77 -7.06
C ILE A 34 0.97 10.05 -6.33
N ILE A 35 1.57 10.68 -5.32
CA ILE A 35 2.58 10.03 -4.48
C ILE A 35 1.94 8.91 -3.66
N GLY A 36 0.71 9.11 -3.17
CA GLY A 36 -0.02 8.15 -2.35
C GLY A 36 -0.52 6.90 -3.08
N ASP A 37 -0.85 6.99 -4.37
CA ASP A 37 -1.46 5.92 -5.18
C ASP A 37 -0.62 4.63 -5.17
N PRO A 38 0.70 4.64 -5.46
CA PRO A 38 1.52 3.43 -5.37
C PRO A 38 1.55 2.82 -3.96
N TYR A 39 1.51 3.66 -2.91
CA TYR A 39 1.57 3.18 -1.52
C TYR A 39 0.25 2.60 -1.04
N LYS A 40 -0.90 3.17 -1.45
CA LYS A 40 -2.22 2.74 -0.96
C LYS A 40 -2.84 1.63 -1.81
N ASP A 41 -2.57 1.61 -3.12
CA ASP A 41 -3.23 0.68 -4.04
C ASP A 41 -2.32 -0.48 -4.47
N THR A 42 -0.99 -0.32 -4.40
CA THR A 42 -0.05 -1.35 -4.83
C THR A 42 0.73 -1.94 -3.65
N ALA A 43 1.66 -1.18 -3.07
CA ALA A 43 2.61 -1.71 -2.10
C ALA A 43 1.96 -2.07 -0.75
N GLY A 44 1.06 -1.22 -0.26
CA GLY A 44 0.38 -1.41 1.02
C GLY A 44 -0.42 -2.71 1.08
N PRO A 45 -1.37 -2.95 0.16
CA PRO A 45 -2.13 -4.21 0.12
C PRO A 45 -1.25 -5.44 -0.17
N ALA A 46 -0.22 -5.31 -1.02
CA ALA A 46 0.66 -6.42 -1.39
C ALA A 46 1.46 -6.98 -0.20
N LEU A 47 1.86 -6.15 0.76
CA LEU A 47 2.62 -6.58 1.93
C LEU A 47 1.90 -7.64 2.77
N ASN A 48 0.57 -7.50 2.93
CA ASN A 48 -0.23 -8.48 3.67
C ASN A 48 -0.18 -9.86 2.99
N THR A 49 -0.27 -9.89 1.67
CA THR A 49 -0.18 -11.14 0.88
C THR A 49 1.21 -11.74 0.98
N VAL A 50 2.27 -10.94 0.84
CA VAL A 50 3.66 -11.41 0.97
C VAL A 50 3.90 -12.08 2.32
N ILE A 51 3.48 -11.44 3.43
CA ILE A 51 3.67 -11.98 4.78
C ILE A 51 2.94 -13.31 4.96
N LYS A 52 1.68 -13.40 4.49
CA LYS A 52 0.89 -14.63 4.61
C LYS A 52 1.46 -15.76 3.77
N LEU A 53 1.80 -15.48 2.51
CA LEU A 53 2.38 -16.48 1.61
C LEU A 53 3.73 -16.98 2.15
N LEU A 54 4.61 -16.09 2.60
CA LEU A 54 5.90 -16.49 3.17
C LEU A 54 5.71 -17.37 4.41
N SER A 55 4.76 -17.02 5.28
CA SER A 55 4.42 -17.83 6.46
C SER A 55 3.91 -19.23 6.07
N THR A 56 2.99 -19.31 5.10
CA THR A 56 2.46 -20.59 4.61
C THR A 56 3.56 -21.45 3.96
N VAL A 57 4.38 -20.88 3.08
CA VAL A 57 5.51 -21.59 2.47
C VAL A 57 6.48 -22.08 3.56
N SER A 58 6.80 -21.25 4.55
CA SER A 58 7.70 -21.66 5.64
C SER A 58 7.18 -22.87 6.41
N ILE A 59 5.88 -22.88 6.76
CA ILE A 59 5.28 -23.99 7.51
C ILE A 59 5.19 -25.27 6.67
N VAL A 60 4.83 -25.16 5.39
CA VAL A 60 4.69 -26.32 4.50
C VAL A 60 6.04 -26.99 4.23
N PHE A 61 7.11 -26.21 4.07
CA PHE A 61 8.42 -26.73 3.68
C PHE A 61 9.41 -26.96 4.84
N VAL A 62 9.02 -26.70 6.09
CA VAL A 62 9.91 -26.82 7.25
C VAL A 62 10.54 -28.21 7.39
N SER A 63 9.77 -29.29 7.17
CA SER A 63 10.27 -30.66 7.26
C SER A 63 11.27 -30.99 6.14
N ALA A 64 11.04 -30.47 4.93
CA ALA A 64 11.95 -30.62 3.80
C ALA A 64 13.28 -29.89 4.05
N PHE A 65 13.24 -28.66 4.60
CA PHE A 65 14.46 -27.92 4.94
C PHE A 65 15.28 -28.63 6.03
N VAL A 66 14.64 -29.17 7.07
CA VAL A 66 15.33 -29.95 8.11
C VAL A 66 15.96 -31.22 7.53
N ALA A 67 15.25 -31.94 6.66
CA ALA A 67 15.75 -33.16 6.05
C ALA A 67 16.99 -32.92 5.15
N ILE A 68 17.03 -31.81 4.42
CA ILE A 68 18.18 -31.44 3.57
C ILE A 68 19.41 -31.07 4.42
N ILE A 69 19.21 -30.39 5.56
CA ILE A 69 20.31 -29.94 6.43
C ILE A 69 20.88 -31.11 7.27
N ALA A 70 20.06 -32.13 7.57
CA ALA A 70 20.48 -33.30 8.34
C ALA A 70 21.27 -34.36 7.53
N LEU A 71 21.45 -34.14 6.22
CA LEU A 71 22.16 -34.99 5.27
C LEU A 71 23.60 -34.50 5.06
#